data_AF-I3NDD0-F1
#
_entry.id   AF-I3NDD0-F1
#
_cell.length_a   1.000
_cell.length_b   1.000
_cell.length_c   1.000
_cell.angle_alpha   90.00
_cell.angle_beta   90.00
_cell.angle_gamma   90.00
#
_symmetry.space_group_name_H-M   'P 1'
#
loop_
_entity.id
_entity.type
_entity.pdbx_description
1 polymer ?
#
loop_
_entity_poly.entity_id
_entity_poly.type
_entity_poly.pdbx_seq_one_letter_code
_entity_poly.pdbx_strand_id
1 'polypeptide(L)'
;MAVDFGDPRSGFRHSEVVVFINEEVLSNGGSPDFYLTFRSRPWNEVEDNLQSVVADPQVPRAIKRACAWSALALGVRVAARQREQQARRVRRLRGQVEECEGAAWALASELQRLREEKDDVVSQLQSARDDLKQALGERDALRERLIQLELSQEVAPKSPDEQHRIEAWPVDAGGRREALATGSQGTQDVESEAQMASPTAPGTLGEAEEALAPSV
;
A
#
# COMPACT_ATOMS: atom_id res chain seq x y z
N MET A 1 48.44 -3.91 -18.05
CA MET A 1 47.75 -2.62 -17.92
C MET A 1 47.33 -2.46 -16.47
N ALA A 2 47.60 -1.30 -15.85
CA ALA A 2 47.19 -1.03 -14.48
C ALA A 2 45.67 -0.81 -14.41
N VAL A 3 45.08 -0.07 -15.33
CA VAL A 3 43.63 0.21 -15.43
C VAL A 3 43.06 -0.46 -16.67
N ASP A 4 41.90 -1.12 -16.53
CA ASP A 4 41.18 -1.75 -17.64
C ASP A 4 40.34 -0.71 -18.40
N PHE A 5 40.55 -0.63 -19.72
CA PHE A 5 39.83 0.30 -20.61
C PHE A 5 38.36 -0.02 -20.76
N GLY A 6 38.00 -1.30 -20.62
CA GLY A 6 36.63 -1.76 -20.78
C GLY A 6 35.81 -1.64 -19.50
N ASP A 7 36.42 -1.32 -18.35
CA ASP A 7 35.72 -1.32 -17.07
C ASP A 7 34.87 -0.03 -16.91
N PRO A 8 33.53 -0.13 -16.98
CA PRO A 8 32.64 1.02 -16.79
C PRO A 8 32.72 1.57 -15.35
N ARG A 9 33.25 0.76 -14.42
CA ARG A 9 33.43 1.11 -13.01
C ARG A 9 34.79 1.76 -12.75
N SER A 10 35.65 1.95 -13.76
CA SER A 10 36.92 2.65 -13.61
C SER A 10 36.74 4.11 -13.19
N GLY A 11 35.59 4.71 -13.52
CA GLY A 11 35.26 6.11 -13.24
C GLY A 11 35.82 7.10 -14.26
N PHE A 12 36.69 6.64 -15.16
CA PHE A 12 37.21 7.46 -16.25
C PHE A 12 36.21 7.51 -17.41
N ARG A 13 35.98 8.72 -17.93
CA ARG A 13 35.12 8.96 -19.10
C ARG A 13 35.87 8.95 -20.42
N HIS A 14 37.17 9.19 -20.37
CA HIS A 14 38.03 9.42 -21.53
C HIS A 14 39.10 8.32 -21.59
N SER A 15 39.11 7.57 -22.67
CA SER A 15 40.03 6.44 -22.85
C SER A 15 41.49 6.89 -22.92
N GLU A 16 41.73 8.09 -23.43
CA GLU A 16 43.04 8.73 -23.57
C GLU A 16 43.71 8.93 -22.20
N VAL A 17 42.92 9.28 -21.17
CA VAL A 17 43.42 9.44 -19.81
C VAL A 17 43.83 8.08 -19.23
N VAL A 18 43.07 7.03 -19.53
CA VAL A 18 43.38 5.66 -19.10
C VAL A 18 44.65 5.16 -19.78
N VAL A 19 44.84 5.48 -21.08
CA VAL A 19 46.06 5.14 -21.82
C VAL A 19 47.25 5.81 -21.17
N PHE A 20 47.18 7.13 -20.98
CA PHE A 20 48.25 7.92 -20.38
C PHE A 20 48.66 7.42 -18.98
N ILE A 21 47.68 7.14 -18.11
CA ILE A 21 47.96 6.59 -16.78
C ILE A 21 48.66 5.23 -16.87
N ASN A 22 48.19 4.36 -17.76
CA ASN A 22 48.81 3.05 -17.96
C ASN A 22 50.24 3.14 -18.49
N GLU A 23 50.49 4.04 -19.44
CA GLU A 23 51.82 4.32 -19.96
C GLU A 23 52.75 4.87 -18.88
N GLU A 24 52.27 5.80 -18.05
CA GLU A 24 53.03 6.35 -16.93
C GLU A 24 53.39 5.27 -15.90
N VAL A 25 52.45 4.38 -15.55
CA VAL A 25 52.73 3.28 -14.61
C VAL A 25 53.81 2.35 -15.18
N LEU A 26 53.68 1.94 -16.45
CA LEU A 26 54.62 1.03 -17.10
C LEU A 26 56.01 1.66 -17.28
N SER A 27 56.07 2.92 -17.71
CA SER A 27 57.33 3.66 -17.94
C SER A 27 58.13 3.88 -16.67
N ASN A 28 57.45 3.91 -15.51
CA ASN A 28 58.07 4.03 -14.20
C ASN A 28 58.40 2.66 -13.55
N GLY A 29 58.33 1.55 -14.30
CA GLY A 29 58.62 0.20 -13.81
C GLY A 29 57.52 -0.38 -12.91
N GLY A 30 56.33 0.20 -12.95
CA GLY A 30 55.18 -0.24 -12.16
C GLY A 30 54.54 -1.51 -12.72
N SER A 31 54.15 -2.40 -11.81
CA SER A 31 53.35 -3.57 -12.13
C SER A 31 51.85 -3.25 -12.08
N PRO A 32 51.01 -3.88 -12.92
CA PRO A 32 49.55 -3.90 -12.75
C PRO A 32 49.07 -4.40 -11.39
N ASP A 33 49.92 -5.16 -10.70
CA ASP A 33 49.57 -5.92 -9.48
C ASP A 33 49.03 -5.04 -8.36
N PHE A 34 49.57 -3.82 -8.23
CA PHE A 34 49.07 -2.83 -7.26
C PHE A 34 47.59 -2.52 -7.53
N TYR A 35 47.25 -2.10 -8.75
CA TYR A 35 45.85 -1.80 -9.07
C TYR A 35 44.95 -3.02 -8.93
N LEU A 36 45.38 -4.19 -9.41
CA LEU A 36 44.57 -5.41 -9.36
C LEU A 36 44.30 -5.89 -7.93
N THR A 37 45.27 -5.76 -7.04
CA THR A 37 45.13 -6.13 -5.62
C THR A 37 44.17 -5.19 -4.89
N PHE A 38 44.23 -3.89 -5.20
CA PHE A 38 43.48 -2.87 -4.48
C PHE A 38 42.14 -2.46 -5.12
N ARG A 39 41.80 -2.95 -6.33
CA ARG A 39 40.56 -2.59 -7.06
C ARG A 39 39.24 -2.88 -6.32
N SER A 40 39.28 -3.77 -5.34
CA SER A 40 38.13 -4.18 -4.53
C SER A 40 38.23 -3.71 -3.07
N ARG A 41 39.34 -3.08 -2.70
CA ARG A 41 39.57 -2.59 -1.33
C ARG A 41 38.94 -1.22 -1.12
N PRO A 42 38.59 -0.84 0.11
CA PRO A 42 38.19 0.52 0.45
C PRO A 42 39.35 1.50 0.27
N TRP A 43 39.04 2.78 0.06
CA TRP A 43 40.06 3.82 -0.17
C TRP A 43 41.11 3.87 0.95
N ASN A 44 40.70 3.72 2.21
CA ASN A 44 41.61 3.75 3.36
C ASN A 44 42.75 2.74 3.23
N GLU A 45 42.46 1.48 2.86
CA GLU A 45 43.49 0.46 2.65
C GLU A 45 44.43 0.80 1.48
N VAL A 46 43.91 1.46 0.44
CA VAL A 46 44.73 1.91 -0.70
C VAL A 46 45.67 3.04 -0.28
N GLU A 47 45.16 3.99 0.51
CA GLU A 47 45.93 5.12 1.02
C GLU A 47 47.01 4.68 2.00
N ASP A 48 46.70 3.77 2.93
CA ASP A 48 47.65 3.21 3.89
C ASP A 48 48.82 2.50 3.18
N ASN A 49 48.52 1.71 2.14
CA ASN A 49 49.56 1.05 1.33
C ASN A 49 50.35 2.03 0.47
N LEU A 50 49.72 3.08 -0.05
CA LEU A 50 50.45 4.12 -0.76
C LEU A 50 51.41 4.85 0.19
N GLN A 51 50.96 5.14 1.41
CA GLN A 51 51.78 5.78 2.44
C GLN A 51 53.01 4.92 2.77
N SER A 52 52.84 3.61 2.96
CA SER A 52 53.96 2.72 3.28
C SER A 52 55.02 2.70 2.17
N VAL A 53 54.60 2.67 0.90
CA VAL A 53 55.51 2.71 -0.26
C VAL A 53 56.21 4.06 -0.40
N VAL A 54 55.49 5.16 -0.16
CA VAL A 54 56.05 6.52 -0.31
C VAL A 54 57.02 6.85 0.83
N ALA A 55 56.73 6.40 2.05
CA ALA A 55 57.56 6.62 3.23
C ALA A 55 58.87 5.82 3.21
N ASP A 56 58.91 4.67 2.53
CA ASP A 56 60.10 3.84 2.46
C ASP A 56 61.21 4.50 1.60
N PRO A 57 62.37 4.85 2.18
CA PRO A 57 63.49 5.44 1.43
C PRO A 57 64.16 4.46 0.47
N GLN A 58 63.99 3.14 0.65
CA GLN A 58 64.58 2.11 -0.21
C GLN A 58 63.84 1.97 -1.55
N VAL A 59 62.58 2.43 -1.61
CA VAL A 59 61.79 2.36 -2.84
C VAL A 59 62.26 3.43 -3.83
N PRO A 60 62.65 3.06 -5.07
CA PRO A 60 63.02 4.02 -6.10
C PRO A 60 61.89 5.00 -6.41
N ARG A 61 62.26 6.26 -6.70
CA ARG A 61 61.29 7.32 -7.02
C ARG A 61 60.36 6.95 -8.18
N ALA A 62 60.84 6.22 -9.17
CA ALA A 62 60.02 5.73 -10.28
C ALA A 62 58.87 4.85 -9.78
N ILE A 63 59.16 3.84 -8.95
CA ILE A 63 58.13 2.97 -8.38
C ILE A 63 57.13 3.76 -7.53
N LYS A 64 57.58 4.74 -6.75
CA LYS A 64 56.66 5.65 -6.01
C LYS A 64 55.70 6.38 -6.94
N ARG A 65 56.17 6.86 -8.10
CA ARG A 65 55.31 7.51 -9.12
C ARG A 65 54.32 6.52 -9.73
N ALA A 66 54.75 5.31 -10.04
CA ALA A 66 53.87 4.27 -10.56
C ALA A 66 52.76 3.90 -9.56
N CYS A 67 53.09 3.75 -8.27
CA CYS A 67 52.11 3.52 -7.21
C CYS A 67 51.16 4.72 -7.04
N ALA A 68 51.66 5.95 -7.12
CA ALA A 68 50.83 7.15 -7.04
C ALA A 68 49.81 7.24 -8.19
N TRP A 69 50.23 6.96 -9.43
CA TRP A 69 49.33 6.90 -10.59
C TRP A 69 48.29 5.78 -10.46
N SER A 70 48.70 4.62 -9.97
CA SER A 70 47.79 3.49 -9.71
C SER A 70 46.77 3.82 -8.61
N ALA A 71 47.22 4.47 -7.52
CA ALA A 71 46.36 4.93 -6.44
C ALA A 71 45.39 6.02 -6.90
N LEU A 72 45.82 6.96 -7.74
CA LEU A 72 44.93 7.95 -8.35
C LEU A 72 43.79 7.27 -9.12
N ALA A 73 44.12 6.27 -9.95
CA ALA A 73 43.12 5.52 -10.69
C ALA A 73 42.13 4.76 -9.78
N LEU A 74 42.62 4.20 -8.67
CA LEU A 74 41.78 3.57 -7.65
C LEU A 74 40.87 4.58 -6.94
N GLY A 75 41.37 5.78 -6.63
CA GLY A 75 40.59 6.85 -6.01
C GLY A 75 39.45 7.32 -6.91
N VAL A 76 39.73 7.51 -8.20
CA VAL A 76 38.69 7.84 -9.20
C VAL A 76 37.62 6.73 -9.27
N ARG A 77 38.02 5.46 -9.24
CA ARG A 77 37.09 4.31 -9.19
C ARG A 77 36.22 4.33 -7.93
N VAL A 78 36.80 4.57 -6.75
CA VAL A 78 36.05 4.63 -5.49
C VAL A 78 35.05 5.78 -5.52
N ALA A 79 35.47 6.97 -5.96
CA ALA A 79 34.58 8.12 -6.11
C ALA A 79 33.43 7.86 -7.08
N ALA A 80 33.70 7.21 -8.22
CA ALA A 80 32.69 6.83 -9.18
C ALA A 80 31.67 5.83 -8.60
N ARG A 81 32.15 4.79 -7.88
CA ARG A 81 31.28 3.84 -7.17
C ARG A 81 30.41 4.52 -6.12
N GLN A 82 31.00 5.41 -5.33
CA GLN A 82 30.27 6.15 -4.30
C GLN A 82 29.17 7.01 -4.92
N ARG A 83 29.48 7.75 -6.00
CA ARG A 83 28.49 8.54 -6.74
C ARG A 83 27.36 7.66 -7.27
N GLU A 84 27.67 6.51 -7.85
CA GLU A 84 26.66 5.59 -8.37
C GLU A 84 25.77 5.02 -7.26
N GLN A 85 26.35 4.63 -6.13
CA GLN A 85 25.61 4.17 -4.95
C GLN A 85 24.67 5.26 -4.42
N GLN A 86 25.15 6.50 -4.30
CA GLN A 86 24.32 7.64 -3.89
C GLN A 86 23.18 7.88 -4.88
N ALA A 87 23.45 7.84 -6.19
CA ALA A 87 22.42 7.99 -7.21
C ALA A 87 21.35 6.89 -7.12
N ARG A 88 21.75 5.63 -6.90
CA ARG A 88 20.83 4.50 -6.69
C ARG A 88 19.99 4.70 -5.43
N ARG A 89 20.59 5.16 -4.33
CA ARG A 89 19.89 5.45 -3.07
C ARG A 89 18.86 6.56 -3.26
N VAL A 90 19.24 7.65 -3.92
CA VAL A 90 18.32 8.77 -4.23
C VAL A 90 17.16 8.29 -5.10
N ARG A 91 17.43 7.47 -6.13
CA ARG A 91 16.35 6.90 -6.97
C ARG A 91 15.39 6.03 -6.17
N ARG A 92 15.91 5.15 -5.30
CA ARG A 92 15.07 4.31 -4.44
C ARG A 92 14.19 5.16 -3.51
N LEU A 93 14.78 6.17 -2.87
CA LEU A 93 14.04 7.07 -1.98
C LEU A 93 12.96 7.86 -2.73
N ARG A 94 13.24 8.33 -3.95
CA ARG A 94 12.24 8.99 -4.80
C ARG A 94 11.07 8.07 -5.12
N GLY A 95 11.34 6.83 -5.53
CA GLY A 95 10.28 5.85 -5.78
C GLY A 95 9.40 5.59 -4.55
N GLN A 96 10.00 5.48 -3.36
CA GLN A 96 9.25 5.33 -2.11
C GLN A 96 8.38 6.54 -1.79
N VAL A 97 8.86 7.77 -2.06
CA VAL A 97 8.07 8.99 -1.87
C VAL A 97 6.91 9.03 -2.86
N GLU A 98 7.16 8.74 -4.14
CA GLU A 98 6.12 8.69 -5.18
C GLU A 98 5.03 7.66 -4.86
N GLU A 99 5.41 6.47 -4.35
CA GLU A 99 4.48 5.44 -3.88
C GLU A 99 3.66 5.93 -2.67
N CYS A 100 4.29 6.56 -1.68
CA CYS A 100 3.61 7.10 -0.50
C CYS A 100 2.63 8.22 -0.87
N GLU A 101 3.05 9.12 -1.76
CA GLU A 101 2.20 10.20 -2.28
C GLU A 101 1.00 9.61 -3.04
N GLY A 102 1.23 8.62 -3.91
CA GLY A 102 0.16 7.94 -4.63
C GLY A 102 -0.87 7.29 -3.70
N ALA A 103 -0.41 6.59 -2.65
CA ALA A 103 -1.28 6.01 -1.64
C ALA A 103 -2.05 7.07 -0.85
N ALA A 104 -1.40 8.19 -0.49
CA ALA A 104 -2.05 9.29 0.22
C ALA A 104 -3.14 9.95 -0.64
N TRP A 105 -2.89 10.15 -1.94
CA TRP A 105 -3.88 10.65 -2.89
C TRP A 105 -5.08 9.71 -3.03
N ALA A 106 -4.84 8.39 -3.14
CA ALA A 106 -5.90 7.40 -3.20
C ALA A 106 -6.78 7.44 -1.95
N LEU A 107 -6.17 7.42 -0.76
CA LEU A 107 -6.89 7.53 0.51
C LEU A 107 -7.66 8.85 0.65
N ALA A 108 -7.07 9.96 0.23
CA ALA A 108 -7.76 11.25 0.23
C ALA A 108 -8.99 11.24 -0.69
N SER A 109 -8.89 10.60 -1.86
CA SER A 109 -10.03 10.47 -2.78
C SER A 109 -11.13 9.57 -2.24
N GLU A 110 -10.78 8.46 -1.58
CA GLU A 110 -11.76 7.59 -0.93
C GLU A 110 -12.47 8.29 0.23
N LEU A 111 -11.71 9.02 1.06
CA LEU A 111 -12.30 9.81 2.15
C LEU A 111 -13.24 10.89 1.63
N GLN A 112 -12.91 11.53 0.50
CA GLN A 112 -13.78 12.52 -0.11
C GLN A 112 -15.07 11.88 -0.62
N ARG A 113 -14.98 10.74 -1.31
CA ARG A 113 -16.16 9.99 -1.78
C ARG A 113 -17.07 9.58 -0.62
N LEU A 114 -16.50 9.05 0.46
CA LEU A 114 -17.27 8.65 1.65
C LEU A 114 -17.97 9.84 2.33
N ARG A 115 -17.35 11.03 2.31
CA ARG A 115 -18.00 12.24 2.83
C ARG A 115 -19.19 12.63 1.98
N GLU A 116 -19.06 12.60 0.66
CA GLU A 116 -20.15 12.89 -0.28
C GLU A 116 -21.30 11.90 -0.11
N GLU A 117 -21.02 10.59 -0.07
CA GLU A 117 -22.02 9.54 0.19
C GLU A 117 -22.76 9.77 1.52
N LYS A 118 -22.02 10.15 2.57
CA LYS A 118 -22.60 10.46 3.88
C LYS A 118 -23.49 11.71 3.84
N ASP A 119 -23.08 12.76 3.13
CA ASP A 119 -23.86 13.98 2.97
C ASP A 119 -25.16 13.73 2.18
N ASP A 120 -25.12 12.86 1.16
CA ASP A 120 -26.29 12.42 0.40
C ASP A 120 -27.29 11.66 1.29
N VAL A 121 -26.81 10.68 2.06
CA VAL A 121 -27.66 9.91 2.99
C VAL A 121 -28.27 10.81 4.05
N VAL A 122 -27.50 11.76 4.59
CA VAL A 122 -28.03 12.73 5.57
C VAL A 122 -29.12 13.61 4.94
N SER A 123 -28.95 14.04 3.69
CA SER A 123 -29.95 14.84 2.98
C SER A 123 -31.25 14.03 2.74
N GLN A 124 -31.12 12.76 2.34
CA GLN A 124 -32.27 11.87 2.18
C GLN A 124 -33.02 11.62 3.49
N LEU A 125 -32.29 11.43 4.60
CA LEU A 125 -32.89 11.26 5.93
C LEU A 125 -33.62 12.52 6.39
N GLN A 126 -33.08 13.70 6.11
CA GLN A 126 -33.75 14.97 6.41
C GLN A 126 -35.04 15.11 5.60
N SER A 127 -35.00 14.82 4.30
CA SER A 127 -36.20 14.82 3.46
C SER A 127 -37.27 13.87 4.00
N ALA A 128 -36.91 12.61 4.25
CA ALA A 128 -37.86 11.61 4.75
C ALA A 128 -38.44 11.98 6.12
N ARG A 129 -37.64 12.62 6.98
CA ARG A 129 -38.11 13.14 8.26
C ARG A 129 -39.14 14.25 8.07
N ASP A 130 -38.91 15.15 7.12
CA ASP A 130 -39.82 16.26 6.86
C ASP A 130 -41.12 15.79 6.20
N ASP A 131 -41.04 14.82 5.28
CA ASP A 131 -42.20 14.12 4.71
C ASP A 131 -43.06 13.45 5.81
N LEU A 132 -42.40 12.78 6.76
CA LEU A 132 -43.09 12.14 7.88
C LEU A 132 -43.80 13.18 8.78
N LYS A 133 -43.15 14.31 9.08
CA LYS A 133 -43.79 15.39 9.85
C LYS A 133 -45.02 15.93 9.12
N GLN A 134 -44.93 16.12 7.81
CA GLN A 134 -46.04 16.57 7.00
C GLN A 134 -47.21 15.58 7.07
N ALA A 135 -46.96 14.28 6.83
CA ALA A 135 -47.98 13.25 6.90
C ALA A 135 -48.63 13.14 8.29
N LEU A 136 -47.85 13.30 9.36
CA LEU A 136 -48.39 13.35 10.72
C LEU A 136 -49.33 14.55 10.91
N GLY A 137 -48.93 15.74 10.43
CA GLY A 137 -49.76 16.94 10.47
C GLY A 137 -51.05 16.82 9.66
N GLU A 138 -50.99 16.23 8.46
CA GLU A 138 -52.17 15.94 7.63
C GLU A 138 -53.12 14.97 8.34
N ARG A 139 -52.57 13.91 8.95
CA ARG A 139 -53.33 12.92 9.73
C ARG A 139 -53.99 13.54 10.95
N ASP A 140 -53.32 14.46 11.63
CA ASP A 140 -53.89 15.19 12.78
C ASP A 140 -55.00 16.16 12.34
N ALA A 141 -54.81 16.89 11.23
CA ALA A 141 -55.86 17.75 10.66
C ALA A 141 -57.09 16.95 10.22
N LEU A 142 -56.93 15.76 9.65
CA LEU A 142 -58.05 14.88 9.31
C LEU A 142 -58.78 14.37 10.55
N ARG A 143 -58.06 14.03 11.63
CA ARG A 143 -58.68 13.64 12.91
C ARG A 143 -59.52 14.77 13.50
N GLU A 144 -59.00 15.99 13.50
CA GLU A 144 -59.76 17.16 13.98
C GLU A 144 -61.05 17.37 13.19
N ARG A 145 -61.00 17.25 11.85
CA ARG A 145 -62.19 17.35 11.00
C ARG A 145 -63.22 16.25 11.29
N LEU A 146 -62.76 15.02 11.54
CA LEU A 146 -63.63 13.89 11.86
C LEU A 146 -64.38 14.16 13.18
N ILE A 147 -63.67 14.61 14.23
CA ILE A 147 -64.28 14.97 15.52
C ILE A 147 -65.29 16.10 15.36
N GLN A 148 -65.01 17.12 14.55
CA GLN A 148 -65.95 18.21 14.29
C GLN A 148 -67.24 17.74 13.61
N LEU A 149 -67.13 16.79 12.67
CA LEU A 149 -68.29 16.20 12.00
C LEU A 149 -69.14 15.36 12.98
N GLU A 150 -68.49 14.55 13.83
CA GLU A 150 -69.18 13.76 14.86
C GLU A 150 -69.95 14.65 15.84
N LEU A 151 -69.31 15.71 16.37
CA LEU A 151 -69.96 16.68 17.26
C LEU A 151 -71.11 17.42 16.58
N SER A 152 -70.98 17.76 15.29
CA SER A 152 -72.05 18.41 14.53
C SER A 152 -73.25 17.49 14.30
N GLN A 153 -73.02 16.18 14.19
CA GLN A 153 -74.06 15.17 14.03
C GLN A 153 -74.81 14.90 15.35
N GLU A 154 -74.13 15.00 16.49
CA GLU A 154 -74.73 14.80 17.82
C GLU A 154 -75.56 16.00 18.31
N VAL A 155 -75.33 17.20 17.77
CA VAL A 155 -76.06 18.45 18.08
C VAL A 155 -77.32 18.64 17.21
N ALA A 156 -77.63 17.74 16.28
CA ALA A 156 -78.91 17.74 15.57
C ALA A 156 -80.06 17.34 16.54
N PRO A 157 -81.17 18.10 16.63
CA PRO A 157 -82.21 17.82 17.60
C PRO A 157 -82.88 16.47 17.30
N LYS A 158 -82.82 15.54 18.26
CA LYS A 158 -83.66 14.35 18.28
C LYS A 158 -85.13 14.78 18.39
N SER A 159 -85.88 14.64 17.29
CA SER A 159 -87.34 14.53 17.39
C SER A 159 -87.68 13.18 18.04
N PRO A 160 -88.53 13.14 19.07
CA PRO A 160 -88.99 11.90 19.65
C PRO A 160 -90.07 11.32 18.75
N ASP A 161 -89.85 10.11 18.24
CA ASP A 161 -90.90 9.13 18.00
C ASP A 161 -90.22 7.76 17.87
N GLU A 162 -90.02 7.13 19.04
CA GLU A 162 -89.93 5.69 19.15
C GLU A 162 -91.29 5.08 18.80
N GLN A 163 -91.32 3.99 18.03
CA GLN A 163 -91.71 2.68 18.53
C GLN A 163 -92.01 1.73 17.34
N HIS A 164 -91.46 0.51 17.44
CA HIS A 164 -91.75 -0.70 16.65
C HIS A 164 -90.87 -0.96 15.42
N ARG A 165 -89.79 -1.72 15.63
CA ARG A 165 -89.72 -3.12 15.16
C ARG A 165 -88.48 -3.80 15.76
N ILE A 166 -88.71 -4.53 16.85
CA ILE A 166 -87.87 -5.67 17.25
C ILE A 166 -88.05 -6.74 16.16
N GLU A 167 -86.95 -7.35 15.71
CA GLU A 167 -86.76 -8.53 14.82
C GLU A 167 -85.72 -8.17 13.74
N ALA A 168 -84.61 -8.87 13.50
CA ALA A 168 -84.04 -10.09 14.05
C ALA A 168 -82.54 -10.10 13.66
N TRP A 169 -81.66 -10.54 14.55
CA TRP A 169 -80.27 -10.86 14.25
C TRP A 169 -80.22 -12.30 13.71
N PRO A 170 -79.49 -12.60 12.62
CA PRO A 170 -78.97 -13.94 12.42
C PRO A 170 -77.54 -14.00 12.97
N VAL A 171 -77.40 -14.75 14.06
CA VAL A 171 -76.20 -15.51 14.35
C VAL A 171 -76.07 -16.56 13.25
N ASP A 172 -74.99 -16.54 12.47
CA ASP A 172 -74.57 -17.74 11.75
C ASP A 172 -73.38 -18.37 12.46
N ALA A 173 -73.57 -19.63 12.82
CA ALA A 173 -72.65 -20.47 13.56
C ALA A 173 -71.96 -21.41 12.57
N GLY A 174 -70.71 -21.74 12.86
CA GLY A 174 -69.82 -22.42 11.94
C GLY A 174 -70.18 -23.85 11.53
N GLY A 175 -69.47 -24.27 10.48
CA GLY A 175 -69.33 -25.63 9.96
C GLY A 175 -69.15 -25.52 8.44
N ARG A 176 -68.09 -25.97 7.78
CA ARG A 176 -67.44 -27.27 7.89
C ARG A 176 -66.16 -27.28 7.04
N ARG A 177 -65.17 -27.95 7.62
CA ARG A 177 -63.85 -28.36 7.15
C ARG A 177 -63.89 -29.24 5.88
N GLU A 178 -62.99 -28.98 4.92
CA GLU A 178 -62.38 -29.92 3.96
C GLU A 178 -61.07 -29.25 3.47
N ALA A 179 -59.92 -29.49 4.10
CA ALA A 179 -59.02 -30.62 3.90
C ALA A 179 -58.53 -30.77 2.44
N LEU A 180 -57.43 -30.11 2.09
CA LEU A 180 -56.44 -30.66 1.17
C LEU A 180 -55.04 -30.31 1.67
N ALA A 181 -54.38 -31.37 2.12
CA ALA A 181 -53.00 -31.41 2.52
C ALA A 181 -52.12 -31.58 1.28
N THR A 182 -51.09 -30.75 1.18
CA THR A 182 -49.85 -31.04 0.47
C THR A 182 -48.76 -30.35 1.28
N GLY A 183 -48.09 -31.11 2.15
CA GLY A 183 -46.72 -31.56 1.85
C GLY A 183 -45.74 -30.57 2.47
N SER A 184 -45.48 -30.69 3.76
CA SER A 184 -44.35 -31.41 4.36
C SER A 184 -43.17 -30.47 4.62
N GLN A 185 -42.91 -30.32 5.91
CA GLN A 185 -41.69 -29.78 6.50
C GLN A 185 -40.48 -30.68 6.21
N GLY A 186 -39.30 -30.11 6.46
CA GLY A 186 -38.01 -30.81 6.52
C GLY A 186 -37.05 -30.21 5.49
N THR A 187 -35.91 -29.61 5.82
CA THR A 187 -35.07 -29.76 7.01
C THR A 187 -34.15 -28.54 7.10
N GLN A 188 -34.04 -27.98 8.30
CA GLN A 188 -32.81 -27.28 8.67
C GLN A 188 -31.73 -28.32 8.99
N ASP A 189 -30.50 -27.91 8.74
CA ASP A 189 -29.28 -28.20 9.52
C ASP A 189 -28.09 -28.79 8.75
N VAL A 190 -26.94 -28.28 9.21
CA VAL A 190 -25.56 -28.78 9.13
C VAL A 190 -24.69 -28.24 7.98
N GLU A 191 -24.12 -27.07 8.24
CA GLU A 191 -22.67 -26.86 8.45
C GLU A 191 -21.71 -27.77 7.67
N SER A 192 -20.89 -27.18 6.79
CA SER A 192 -19.50 -27.61 6.59
C SER A 192 -18.67 -26.53 5.91
N GLU A 193 -17.55 -26.28 6.57
CA GLU A 193 -16.42 -25.43 6.21
C GLU A 193 -15.90 -25.66 4.78
N ALA A 194 -15.41 -24.60 4.15
CA ALA A 194 -14.26 -24.66 3.27
C ALA A 194 -13.56 -23.28 3.23
N GLN A 195 -12.70 -23.08 4.22
CA GLN A 195 -11.60 -22.12 4.14
C GLN A 195 -10.53 -22.64 3.16
N MET A 196 -10.02 -21.71 2.35
CA MET A 196 -8.63 -21.57 1.89
C MET A 196 -8.01 -22.71 1.05
N ALA A 197 -7.52 -22.37 -0.14
CA ALA A 197 -6.07 -22.29 -0.38
C ALA A 197 -5.72 -22.05 -1.87
N SER A 198 -4.89 -21.02 -2.09
CA SER A 198 -3.92 -20.94 -3.18
C SER A 198 -2.95 -22.13 -3.16
N PRO A 199 -2.36 -22.51 -4.31
CA PRO A 199 -1.11 -23.25 -4.32
C PRO A 199 0.05 -22.39 -4.83
N THR A 200 1.05 -22.17 -3.98
CA THR A 200 2.42 -21.84 -4.38
C THR A 200 3.25 -23.13 -4.43
N ALA A 201 4.15 -23.19 -5.41
CA ALA A 201 5.02 -24.29 -5.80
C ALA A 201 5.94 -24.87 -4.69
N PRO A 202 6.42 -26.12 -4.85
CA PRO A 202 7.58 -26.66 -4.11
C PRO A 202 8.88 -26.46 -4.92
N GLY A 203 9.94 -25.89 -4.33
CA GLY A 203 11.07 -26.61 -3.71
C GLY A 203 12.30 -26.54 -4.64
N THR A 204 13.53 -26.21 -4.23
CA THR A 204 14.37 -27.05 -3.37
C THR A 204 15.70 -26.32 -3.03
N LEU A 205 16.02 -26.27 -1.73
CA LEU A 205 17.28 -26.34 -0.96
C LEU A 205 18.68 -26.03 -1.56
N GLY A 206 19.47 -25.36 -0.69
CA GLY A 206 20.95 -25.36 -0.60
C GLY A 206 21.45 -24.04 0.00
N GLU A 207 21.48 -23.84 1.33
CA GLU A 207 22.66 -24.00 2.23
C GLU A 207 23.95 -23.34 1.67
N ALA A 208 24.68 -22.43 2.34
CA ALA A 208 24.92 -22.23 3.76
C ALA A 208 25.34 -20.78 4.08
N GLU A 209 25.04 -20.35 5.32
CA GLU A 209 25.43 -19.09 5.94
C GLU A 209 26.72 -19.25 6.77
N GLU A 210 27.49 -18.17 6.79
CA GLU A 210 28.76 -17.91 7.44
C GLU A 210 28.57 -17.46 8.90
N ALA A 211 29.31 -18.01 9.88
CA ALA A 211 29.67 -17.29 11.12
C ALA A 211 30.80 -17.96 11.95
N LEU A 212 31.86 -17.18 12.18
CA LEU A 212 32.90 -17.20 13.25
C LEU A 212 32.30 -17.33 14.68
N ALA A 213 32.95 -17.77 15.78
CA ALA A 213 34.31 -17.62 16.36
C ALA A 213 34.47 -18.58 17.60
N PRO A 214 35.36 -18.34 18.61
CA PRO A 214 36.82 -18.35 18.67
C PRO A 214 37.39 -19.45 19.63
N SER A 215 38.72 -19.65 19.63
CA SER A 215 39.43 -20.44 20.65
C SER A 215 40.26 -19.54 21.58
N VAL A 216 40.07 -19.73 22.89
CA VAL A 216 41.05 -19.55 23.98
C VAL A 216 40.91 -20.76 24.89
#